data_AF-A0A965IW01-F1
#
_entry.id   AF-A0A965IW01-F1
#
_cell.length_a   1.000
_cell.length_b   1.000
_cell.length_c   1.000
_cell.angle_alpha   90.00
_cell.angle_beta   90.00
_cell.angle_gamma   90.00
#
_symmetry.space_group_name_H-M   'P 1'
#
loop_
_entity.id
_entity.type
_entity.pdbx_description
1 polymer ?
#
loop_
_entity_poly.entity_id
_entity_poly.type
_entity_poly.pdbx_seq_one_letter_code
_entity_poly.pdbx_strand_id
1 'polypeptide(L)'
;MATLPAPLDDRVQQVRRALADALRDRVIGPDAEDKRALFTDAAGERWFDESRPIRLVHSDSSMFIGGMRALLLQSLHPLAMAGVADHSDYRNDPWGRLQRTADFLVATTFGPADLAERTIERIKAVHRTVVGTTSDGTPYAASDPHLLRWVHVAEVDSFLRAYQTYGAGRLTPEQADGYVADMAVIARALGVTAPPLSVRGLRDQLLMFRHETRSSPQSRDAARYLLLEPPLDAAARVPYML
;
A
#
# COMPACT_ATOMS: atom_id res chain seq x y z
N MET A 1 14.63 -18.93 21.87
CA MET A 1 13.18 -18.73 21.65
C MET A 1 12.48 -20.01 22.03
N ALA A 2 11.68 -20.01 23.11
CA ALA A 2 10.95 -21.19 23.54
C ALA A 2 9.86 -21.52 22.51
N THR A 3 9.94 -22.69 21.88
CA THR A 3 8.91 -23.21 20.98
C THR A 3 7.68 -23.58 21.79
N LEU A 4 6.51 -23.03 21.42
CA LEU A 4 5.24 -23.40 22.01
C LEU A 4 4.91 -24.87 21.68
N PRO A 5 4.17 -25.58 22.54
CA PRO A 5 3.65 -26.91 22.22
C PRO A 5 2.87 -26.89 20.89
N ALA A 6 3.06 -27.89 20.02
CA ALA A 6 2.43 -27.96 18.68
C ALA A 6 0.91 -27.66 18.63
N PRO A 7 0.08 -28.11 19.60
CA PRO A 7 -1.36 -27.78 19.61
C PRO A 7 -1.65 -26.29 19.85
N LEU A 8 -0.73 -25.58 20.53
CA LEU A 8 -0.82 -24.13 20.74
C LEU A 8 -0.34 -23.37 19.51
N ASP A 9 0.65 -23.88 18.78
CA ASP A 9 1.09 -23.31 17.51
C ASP A 9 -0.03 -23.43 16.46
N ASP A 10 -0.67 -24.59 16.33
CA ASP A 10 -1.79 -24.80 15.41
C ASP A 10 -2.98 -23.87 15.68
N ARG A 11 -3.32 -23.67 16.96
CA ARG A 11 -4.39 -22.73 17.36
C ARG A 11 -4.01 -21.28 17.07
N VAL A 12 -2.75 -20.89 17.32
CA VAL A 12 -2.25 -19.55 16.99
C VAL A 12 -2.28 -19.33 15.47
N GLN A 13 -1.87 -20.32 14.67
CA GLN A 13 -1.95 -20.24 13.21
C GLN A 13 -3.40 -20.18 12.71
N GLN A 14 -4.33 -20.90 13.35
CA GLN A 14 -5.75 -20.87 12.99
C GLN A 14 -6.37 -19.50 13.27
N VAL A 15 -6.09 -18.90 14.44
CA VAL A 15 -6.51 -17.54 14.78
C VAL A 15 -5.88 -16.53 13.83
N ARG A 16 -4.58 -16.67 13.50
CA ARG A 16 -3.89 -15.83 12.53
C ARG A 16 -4.56 -15.87 11.16
N ARG A 17 -4.92 -17.06 10.67
CA ARG A 17 -5.64 -17.23 9.39
C ARG A 17 -7.01 -16.58 9.44
N ALA A 18 -7.79 -16.84 10.49
CA ALA A 18 -9.12 -16.25 10.64
C ALA A 18 -9.08 -14.71 10.68
N LEU A 19 -8.11 -14.13 11.37
CA LEU A 19 -7.91 -12.67 11.39
C LEU A 19 -7.47 -12.14 10.02
N ALA A 20 -6.57 -12.85 9.34
CA ALA A 20 -6.13 -12.49 7.99
C ALA A 20 -7.28 -12.55 6.97
N ASP A 21 -8.15 -13.55 7.07
CA ASP A 21 -9.32 -13.71 6.21
C ASP A 21 -10.36 -12.61 6.49
N ALA A 22 -10.66 -12.32 7.77
CA ALA A 22 -11.57 -11.23 8.14
C ALA A 22 -11.06 -9.83 7.69
N LEU A 23 -9.75 -9.59 7.77
CA LEU A 23 -9.14 -8.38 7.25
C LEU A 23 -9.20 -8.34 5.72
N ARG A 24 -8.92 -9.47 5.05
CA ARG A 24 -9.02 -9.60 3.60
C ARG A 24 -10.44 -9.30 3.12
N ASP A 25 -11.46 -9.86 3.75
CA ASP A 25 -12.86 -9.65 3.38
C ASP A 25 -13.27 -8.17 3.51
N ARG A 26 -12.80 -7.48 4.56
CA ARG A 26 -13.05 -6.05 4.73
C ARG A 26 -12.34 -5.19 3.66
N VAL A 27 -11.13 -5.59 3.26
CA VAL A 27 -10.32 -4.90 2.24
C VAL A 27 -10.85 -5.17 0.83
N ILE A 28 -11.36 -6.37 0.54
CA ILE A 28 -11.96 -6.71 -0.76
C ILE A 28 -13.33 -6.05 -0.90
N GLY A 29 -14.11 -5.99 0.18
CA GLY A 29 -15.49 -5.49 0.17
C GLY A 29 -16.51 -6.54 -0.26
N PRO A 30 -17.80 -6.16 -0.37
CA PRO A 30 -18.91 -7.11 -0.60
C PRO A 30 -18.89 -7.77 -1.99
N ASP A 31 -18.22 -7.17 -2.97
CA ASP A 31 -18.22 -7.63 -4.37
C ASP A 31 -17.01 -8.51 -4.72
N ALA A 32 -16.58 -9.35 -3.77
CA ALA A 32 -15.35 -10.12 -3.86
C ALA A 32 -15.28 -11.06 -5.08
N GLU A 33 -16.40 -11.70 -5.42
CA GLU A 33 -16.49 -12.60 -6.58
C GLU A 33 -16.41 -11.83 -7.90
N ASP A 34 -17.12 -10.71 -8.03
CA ASP A 34 -17.09 -9.86 -9.22
C ASP A 34 -15.69 -9.26 -9.44
N LYS A 35 -15.04 -8.81 -8.36
CA LYS A 35 -13.65 -8.33 -8.41
C LYS A 35 -12.68 -9.44 -8.82
N ARG A 36 -12.86 -10.67 -8.31
CA ARG A 36 -12.02 -11.81 -8.69
C ARG A 36 -12.19 -12.15 -10.18
N ALA A 37 -13.42 -12.16 -10.67
CA ALA A 37 -13.71 -12.39 -12.08
C ALA A 37 -13.07 -11.31 -12.98
N LEU A 38 -13.15 -10.04 -12.57
CA LEU A 38 -12.60 -8.91 -13.32
C LEU A 38 -11.08 -8.85 -13.31
N PHE A 39 -10.44 -9.12 -12.17
CA PHE A 39 -9.00 -8.93 -12.01
C PHE A 39 -8.18 -10.20 -12.21
N THR A 40 -8.68 -11.37 -11.83
CA THR A 40 -7.87 -12.60 -11.81
C THR A 40 -8.25 -13.55 -12.93
N ASP A 41 -9.55 -13.75 -13.15
CA ASP A 41 -10.06 -14.77 -14.07
C ASP A 41 -10.26 -14.23 -15.50
N ALA A 42 -10.24 -12.90 -15.68
CA ALA A 42 -10.34 -12.27 -16.98
C ALA A 42 -9.18 -12.66 -17.91
N ALA A 43 -9.54 -13.00 -19.16
CA ALA A 43 -8.58 -13.29 -20.22
C ALA A 43 -7.81 -12.02 -20.64
N GLY A 44 -6.55 -12.19 -21.02
CA GLY A 44 -5.69 -11.10 -21.49
C GLY A 44 -4.24 -11.30 -21.09
N GLU A 45 -3.33 -10.54 -21.72
CA GLU A 45 -1.94 -10.45 -21.29
C GLU A 45 -1.84 -9.64 -19.99
N ARG A 46 -0.92 -10.00 -19.09
CA ARG A 46 -0.71 -9.34 -17.80
C ARG A 46 0.68 -8.70 -17.82
N TRP A 47 0.86 -7.57 -17.13
CA TRP A 47 2.20 -6.95 -17.02
C TRP A 47 3.23 -7.84 -16.34
N PHE A 48 2.79 -8.71 -15.43
CA PHE A 48 3.65 -9.55 -14.62
C PHE A 48 3.24 -11.02 -14.76
N ASP A 49 4.21 -11.84 -15.19
CA ASP A 49 4.06 -13.29 -15.19
C ASP A 49 3.88 -13.84 -13.77
N GLU A 50 3.34 -15.06 -13.65
CA GLU A 50 3.02 -15.68 -12.36
C GLU A 50 4.22 -15.89 -11.45
N SER A 51 5.43 -15.97 -12.00
CA SER A 51 6.66 -16.17 -11.24
C SER A 51 7.28 -14.87 -10.72
N ARG A 52 6.77 -13.70 -11.15
CA ARG A 52 7.30 -12.41 -10.71
C ARG A 52 7.16 -12.21 -9.19
N PRO A 53 8.19 -11.66 -8.52
CA PRO A 53 8.14 -11.38 -7.09
C PRO A 53 6.97 -10.50 -6.65
N ILE A 54 6.52 -9.54 -7.48
CA ILE A 54 5.38 -8.67 -7.16
C ILE A 54 4.09 -9.44 -6.86
N ARG A 55 3.81 -10.52 -7.60
CA ARG A 55 2.62 -11.35 -7.36
C ARG A 55 2.73 -12.12 -6.06
N LEU A 56 3.93 -12.59 -5.72
CA LEU A 56 4.20 -13.25 -4.46
C LEU A 56 3.99 -12.30 -3.27
N VAL A 57 4.55 -11.08 -3.32
CA VAL A 57 4.38 -10.08 -2.25
C VAL A 57 2.92 -9.65 -2.13
N HIS A 58 2.27 -9.30 -3.25
CA HIS A 58 0.92 -8.72 -3.22
C HIS A 58 -0.19 -9.72 -2.88
N SER A 59 0.10 -11.03 -2.96
CA SER A 59 -0.83 -12.09 -2.52
C SER A 59 -0.72 -12.44 -1.04
N ASP A 60 0.30 -11.95 -0.34
CA ASP A 60 0.59 -12.30 1.04
C ASP A 60 -0.15 -11.39 2.05
N SER A 61 -0.62 -11.98 3.15
CA SER A 61 -1.32 -11.26 4.23
C SER A 61 -0.50 -10.12 4.87
N SER A 62 0.84 -10.17 4.79
CA SER A 62 1.74 -9.11 5.26
C SER A 62 1.55 -7.80 4.52
N MET A 63 0.87 -7.79 3.36
CA MET A 63 0.46 -6.57 2.65
C MET A 63 -0.37 -5.64 3.54
N PHE A 64 -1.17 -6.17 4.47
CA PHE A 64 -1.93 -5.33 5.40
C PHE A 64 -1.00 -4.54 6.34
N ILE A 65 0.01 -5.22 6.90
CA ILE A 65 1.03 -4.59 7.75
C ILE A 65 1.84 -3.56 6.94
N GLY A 66 2.22 -3.94 5.72
CA GLY A 66 2.92 -3.04 4.80
C GLY A 66 2.08 -1.82 4.43
N GLY A 67 0.76 -1.97 4.23
CA GLY A 67 -0.16 -0.88 3.93
C GLY A 67 -0.29 0.10 5.09
N MET A 68 -0.43 -0.39 6.33
CA MET A 68 -0.42 0.47 7.51
C MET A 68 0.89 1.26 7.64
N ARG A 69 2.02 0.59 7.45
CA ARG A 69 3.34 1.25 7.47
C ARG A 69 3.47 2.29 6.35
N ALA A 70 3.00 1.97 5.15
CA ALA A 70 3.02 2.87 4.00
C ALA A 70 2.24 4.14 4.30
N LEU A 71 1.00 4.02 4.80
CA LEU A 71 0.17 5.17 5.15
C LEU A 71 0.83 6.07 6.20
N LEU A 72 1.38 5.49 7.25
CA LEU A 72 2.09 6.23 8.30
C LEU A 72 3.31 6.94 7.72
N LEU A 73 4.13 6.24 6.94
CA LEU A 73 5.33 6.82 6.34
C LEU A 73 4.96 7.94 5.36
N GLN A 74 4.04 7.68 4.43
CA GLN A 74 3.57 8.66 3.44
C GLN A 74 3.04 9.94 4.08
N SER A 75 2.34 9.83 5.22
CA SER A 75 1.78 10.97 5.96
C SER A 75 2.82 11.98 6.47
N LEU A 76 4.10 11.58 6.53
CA LEU A 76 5.18 12.45 7.00
C LEU A 76 5.57 13.52 5.99
N HIS A 77 5.17 13.41 4.72
CA HIS A 77 5.45 14.46 3.75
C HIS A 77 4.33 15.51 3.77
N PRO A 78 4.64 16.79 4.08
CA PRO A 78 3.63 17.80 4.34
C PRO A 78 2.73 18.09 3.13
N LEU A 79 3.30 18.19 1.93
CA LEU A 79 2.51 18.46 0.71
C LEU A 79 1.63 17.28 0.29
N ALA A 80 2.12 16.04 0.40
CA ALA A 80 1.30 14.86 0.16
C ALA A 80 0.14 14.78 1.16
N MET A 81 0.40 15.07 2.44
CA MET A 81 -0.63 15.07 3.48
C MET A 81 -1.63 16.21 3.32
N ALA A 82 -1.21 17.38 2.80
CA ALA A 82 -2.12 18.47 2.46
C ALA A 82 -3.12 18.04 1.38
N GLY A 83 -2.65 17.41 0.30
CA GLY A 83 -3.53 16.86 -0.74
C GLY A 83 -4.54 15.84 -0.19
N VAL A 84 -4.13 14.99 0.75
CA VAL A 84 -5.06 14.06 1.42
C VAL A 84 -6.05 14.81 2.32
N ALA A 85 -5.58 15.77 3.12
CA ALA A 85 -6.44 16.49 4.07
C ALA A 85 -7.50 17.34 3.38
N ASP A 86 -7.16 17.96 2.25
CA ASP A 86 -8.03 18.89 1.54
C ASP A 86 -9.02 18.17 0.60
N HIS A 87 -8.68 16.97 0.11
CA HIS A 87 -9.44 16.28 -0.95
C HIS A 87 -9.93 14.87 -0.59
N SER A 88 -9.64 14.33 0.59
CA SER A 88 -10.07 12.98 1.00
C SER A 88 -11.01 12.99 2.19
N ASP A 89 -12.17 12.36 2.04
CA ASP A 89 -13.04 12.02 3.17
C ASP A 89 -12.57 10.73 3.88
N TYR A 90 -11.30 10.70 4.31
CA TYR A 90 -10.74 9.50 4.94
C TYR A 90 -11.34 9.19 6.31
N ARG A 91 -12.01 10.16 6.94
CA ARG A 91 -12.62 10.00 8.26
C ARG A 91 -13.98 9.33 8.17
N ASN A 92 -14.80 9.69 7.18
CA ASN A 92 -16.13 9.08 7.03
C ASN A 92 -16.11 7.84 6.11
N ASP A 93 -15.16 7.73 5.17
CA ASP A 93 -15.00 6.56 4.27
C ASP A 93 -13.56 5.98 4.28
N PRO A 94 -13.07 5.49 5.43
CA PRO A 94 -11.74 4.86 5.53
C PRO A 94 -11.66 3.56 4.73
N TRP A 95 -12.72 2.76 4.77
CA TRP A 95 -12.76 1.44 4.15
C TRP A 95 -12.90 1.53 2.63
N GLY A 96 -13.72 2.44 2.10
CA GLY A 96 -13.80 2.68 0.67
C GLY A 96 -12.49 3.27 0.13
N ARG A 97 -11.78 4.10 0.90
CA ARG A 97 -10.43 4.57 0.49
C ARG A 97 -9.43 3.42 0.41
N LEU A 98 -9.41 2.55 1.41
CA LEU A 98 -8.55 1.37 1.41
C LEU A 98 -8.89 0.41 0.26
N GLN A 99 -10.18 0.18 0.00
CA GLN A 99 -10.68 -0.62 -1.12
C GLN A 99 -10.21 -0.06 -2.47
N ARG A 100 -10.29 1.26 -2.68
CA ARG A 100 -9.81 1.89 -3.93
C ARG A 100 -8.30 1.67 -4.17
N THR A 101 -7.49 1.74 -3.12
CA THR A 101 -6.05 1.42 -3.22
C THR A 101 -5.81 -0.07 -3.44
N ALA A 102 -6.57 -0.94 -2.76
CA ALA A 102 -6.48 -2.39 -2.97
C ALA A 102 -6.88 -2.78 -4.40
N ASP A 103 -7.97 -2.22 -4.92
CA ASP A 103 -8.43 -2.43 -6.30
C ASP A 103 -7.37 -1.96 -7.30
N PHE A 104 -6.71 -0.82 -7.04
CA PHE A 104 -5.58 -0.35 -7.85
C PHE A 104 -4.42 -1.35 -7.87
N LEU A 105 -3.97 -1.82 -6.70
CA LEU A 105 -2.87 -2.79 -6.60
C LEU A 105 -3.23 -4.11 -7.28
N VAL A 106 -4.45 -4.58 -7.08
CA VAL A 106 -4.94 -5.82 -7.68
C VAL A 106 -5.02 -5.69 -9.20
N ALA A 107 -5.61 -4.61 -9.71
CA ALA A 107 -5.71 -4.35 -11.15
C ALA A 107 -4.34 -4.27 -11.82
N THR A 108 -3.37 -3.59 -11.20
CA THR A 108 -2.04 -3.40 -11.78
C THR A 108 -1.12 -4.60 -11.63
N THR A 109 -1.38 -5.48 -10.67
CA THR A 109 -0.53 -6.66 -10.40
C THR A 109 -1.06 -7.95 -11.02
N PHE A 110 -2.37 -8.18 -10.92
CA PHE A 110 -3.02 -9.44 -11.32
C PHE A 110 -3.92 -9.27 -12.55
N GLY A 111 -4.42 -8.05 -12.77
CA GLY A 111 -5.31 -7.70 -13.88
C GLY A 111 -4.69 -7.83 -15.27
N PRO A 112 -5.53 -8.02 -16.31
CA PRO A 112 -5.14 -7.80 -17.70
C PRO A 112 -4.50 -6.41 -17.91
N ALA A 113 -3.53 -6.32 -18.82
CA ALA A 113 -2.75 -5.11 -19.08
C ALA A 113 -3.63 -3.91 -19.46
N ASP A 114 -4.67 -4.13 -20.26
CA ASP A 114 -5.64 -3.10 -20.65
C ASP A 114 -6.44 -2.57 -19.44
N LEU A 115 -6.78 -3.44 -18.49
CA LEU A 115 -7.42 -3.05 -17.23
C LEU A 115 -6.47 -2.25 -16.34
N ALA A 116 -5.21 -2.68 -16.26
CA ALA A 116 -4.17 -1.97 -15.51
C ALA A 116 -3.95 -0.56 -16.09
N GLU A 117 -3.85 -0.42 -17.41
CA GLU A 117 -3.73 0.87 -18.12
C GLU A 117 -4.93 1.78 -17.88
N ARG A 118 -6.16 1.28 -18.04
CA ARG A 118 -7.38 2.06 -17.75
C ARG A 118 -7.43 2.53 -16.31
N THR A 119 -7.03 1.68 -15.38
CA THR A 119 -6.98 1.98 -13.95
C THR A 119 -5.96 3.10 -13.68
N ILE A 120 -4.77 3.03 -14.29
CA ILE A 120 -3.77 4.10 -14.20
C ILE A 120 -4.29 5.42 -14.75
N GLU A 121 -4.93 5.43 -15.92
CA GLU A 121 -5.46 6.66 -16.50
C GLU A 121 -6.56 7.29 -15.63
N ARG A 122 -7.40 6.46 -14.99
CA ARG A 122 -8.39 6.92 -14.02
C ARG A 122 -7.71 7.57 -12.80
N ILE A 123 -6.68 6.96 -12.23
CA ILE A 123 -5.95 7.54 -11.10
C ILE A 123 -5.27 8.84 -11.50
N LYS A 124 -4.63 8.90 -12.67
CA LYS A 124 -4.03 10.14 -13.20
C LYS A 124 -5.07 11.23 -13.37
N ALA A 125 -6.29 10.89 -13.83
CA ALA A 125 -7.39 11.86 -13.93
C ALA A 125 -7.78 12.44 -12.58
N VAL A 126 -7.89 11.62 -11.54
CA VAL A 126 -8.14 12.08 -10.17
C VAL A 126 -6.97 12.93 -9.65
N HIS A 127 -5.72 12.51 -9.85
CA HIS A 127 -4.55 13.27 -9.37
C HIS A 127 -4.43 14.65 -10.02
N ARG A 128 -4.93 14.85 -11.25
CA ARG A 128 -4.98 16.17 -11.90
C ARG A 128 -5.96 17.14 -11.22
N THR A 129 -6.96 16.65 -10.50
CA THR A 129 -7.91 17.51 -9.77
C THR A 129 -7.47 17.83 -8.35
N VAL A 130 -6.55 17.04 -7.79
CA VAL A 130 -6.02 17.22 -6.44
C VAL A 130 -4.86 18.22 -6.48
N VAL A 131 -5.22 19.50 -6.46
CA VAL A 131 -4.30 20.64 -6.43
C VAL A 131 -4.72 21.60 -5.33
N GLY A 132 -3.77 22.37 -4.80
CA GLY A 132 -4.07 23.35 -3.76
C GLY A 132 -2.85 24.13 -3.32
N THR A 133 -2.98 24.82 -2.20
CA THR A 133 -1.91 25.62 -1.60
C THR A 133 -2.01 25.49 -0.08
N THR A 134 -0.91 25.16 0.58
CA THR A 134 -0.83 25.03 2.03
C THR A 134 -1.01 26.38 2.74
N SER A 135 -1.25 26.36 4.05
CA SER A 135 -1.44 27.58 4.85
C SER A 135 -0.21 28.51 4.89
N ASP A 136 0.98 27.99 4.57
CA ASP A 136 2.21 28.77 4.41
C ASP A 136 2.45 29.27 2.98
N GLY A 137 1.50 29.08 2.07
CA GLY A 137 1.55 29.57 0.69
C GLY A 137 2.24 28.63 -0.31
N THR A 138 2.64 27.42 0.10
CA THR A 138 3.31 26.46 -0.79
C THR A 138 2.28 25.75 -1.68
N PRO A 139 2.38 25.83 -3.03
CA PRO A 139 1.48 25.09 -3.91
C PRO A 139 1.77 23.59 -3.86
N TYR A 140 0.74 22.77 -4.05
CA TYR A 140 0.89 21.32 -4.22
C TYR A 140 0.00 20.80 -5.35
N ALA A 141 0.43 19.69 -5.96
CA ALA A 141 -0.36 18.92 -6.91
C ALA A 141 -0.08 17.43 -6.72
N ALA A 142 -1.11 16.59 -6.61
CA ALA A 142 -0.91 15.14 -6.48
C ALA A 142 -0.27 14.51 -7.73
N SER A 143 -0.33 15.20 -8.87
CA SER A 143 0.35 14.82 -10.10
C SER A 143 1.82 15.24 -10.17
N ASP A 144 2.37 15.90 -9.15
CA ASP A 144 3.80 16.27 -9.10
C ASP A 144 4.67 15.00 -9.09
N PRO A 145 5.55 14.79 -10.09
CA PRO A 145 6.44 13.63 -10.15
C PRO A 145 7.31 13.42 -8.91
N HIS A 146 7.66 14.49 -8.18
CA HIS A 146 8.41 14.41 -6.93
C HIS A 146 7.57 13.83 -5.80
N LEU A 147 6.33 14.29 -5.65
CA LEU A 147 5.39 13.75 -4.65
C LEU A 147 4.94 12.33 -4.99
N LEU A 148 4.72 12.03 -6.27
CA LEU A 148 4.44 10.66 -6.74
C LEU A 148 5.59 9.72 -6.39
N ARG A 149 6.84 10.17 -6.56
CA ARG A 149 8.02 9.40 -6.18
C ARG A 149 8.05 9.13 -4.67
N TRP A 150 7.76 10.12 -3.83
CA TRP A 150 7.68 9.92 -2.38
C TRP A 150 6.68 8.82 -2.01
N VAL A 151 5.44 8.95 -2.51
CA VAL A 151 4.36 7.99 -2.23
C VAL A 151 4.79 6.59 -2.64
N HIS A 152 5.37 6.46 -3.83
CA HIS A 152 5.87 5.21 -4.37
C HIS A 152 6.99 4.59 -3.53
N VAL A 153 8.07 5.32 -3.21
CA VAL A 153 9.20 4.73 -2.46
C VAL A 153 8.80 4.36 -1.03
N ALA A 154 7.93 5.15 -0.40
CA ALA A 154 7.38 4.83 0.91
C ALA A 154 6.52 3.56 0.88
N GLU A 155 5.75 3.36 -0.18
CA GLU A 155 4.91 2.19 -0.40
C GLU A 155 5.75 0.92 -0.63
N VAL A 156 6.66 0.95 -1.61
CA VAL A 156 7.48 -0.20 -1.99
C VAL A 156 8.35 -0.69 -0.82
N ASP A 157 8.98 0.23 -0.09
CA ASP A 157 9.77 -0.13 1.10
C ASP A 157 8.90 -0.75 2.19
N SER A 158 7.67 -0.26 2.37
CA SER A 158 6.75 -0.79 3.38
C SER A 158 6.28 -2.19 3.06
N PHE A 159 5.85 -2.45 1.83
CA PHE A 159 5.43 -3.78 1.40
C PHE A 159 6.59 -4.77 1.42
N LEU A 160 7.74 -4.40 0.85
CA LEU A 160 8.91 -5.28 0.86
C LEU A 160 9.38 -5.60 2.28
N ARG A 161 9.42 -4.60 3.17
CA ARG A 161 9.85 -4.79 4.57
C ARG A 161 8.87 -5.67 5.33
N ALA A 162 7.57 -5.47 5.13
CA ALA A 162 6.54 -6.28 5.75
C ALA A 162 6.63 -7.74 5.28
N TYR A 163 6.77 -7.99 3.98
CA TYR A 163 6.92 -9.32 3.44
C TYR A 163 8.19 -10.02 3.96
N GLN A 164 9.34 -9.34 3.92
CA GLN A 164 10.60 -9.90 4.42
C GLN A 164 10.60 -10.19 5.94
N THR A 165 9.67 -9.59 6.70
CA THR A 165 9.59 -9.75 8.16
C THR A 165 8.50 -10.73 8.58
N TYR A 166 7.34 -10.69 7.92
CA TYR A 166 6.11 -11.36 8.35
C TYR A 166 5.47 -12.26 7.29
N GLY A 167 5.96 -12.21 6.04
CA GLY A 167 5.44 -13.00 4.93
C GLY A 167 5.61 -14.50 5.16
N ALA A 168 4.88 -15.30 4.37
CA ALA A 168 4.98 -16.76 4.40
C ALA A 168 6.38 -17.28 4.02
N GLY A 169 7.18 -16.46 3.35
CA GLY A 169 8.57 -16.75 2.99
C GLY A 169 9.43 -15.48 2.99
N ARG A 170 10.59 -15.57 2.37
CA ARG A 170 11.53 -14.45 2.21
C ARG A 170 12.00 -14.41 0.77
N LEU A 171 12.10 -13.21 0.21
CA LEU A 171 12.72 -13.02 -1.10
C LEU A 171 14.23 -13.10 -0.96
N THR A 172 14.89 -13.78 -1.89
CA THR A 172 16.33 -13.63 -2.14
C THR A 172 16.67 -12.18 -2.50
N PRO A 173 17.93 -11.74 -2.37
CA PRO A 173 18.35 -10.40 -2.79
C PRO A 173 17.93 -10.08 -4.23
N GLU A 174 18.08 -11.03 -5.15
CA GLU A 174 17.74 -10.89 -6.56
C GLU A 174 16.23 -10.75 -6.78
N GLN A 175 15.42 -11.54 -6.07
CA GLN A 175 13.96 -11.41 -6.10
C GLN A 175 13.49 -10.10 -5.47
N ALA A 176 14.17 -9.60 -4.44
CA ALA A 176 13.83 -8.32 -3.82
C ALA A 176 14.13 -7.15 -4.77
N ASP A 177 15.25 -7.19 -5.51
CA ASP A 177 15.51 -6.23 -6.59
C ASP A 177 14.48 -6.37 -7.73
N GLY A 178 14.10 -7.60 -8.08
CA GLY A 178 13.02 -7.89 -9.03
C GLY A 178 11.68 -7.28 -8.62
N TYR A 179 11.31 -7.36 -7.34
CA TYR A 179 10.11 -6.73 -6.79
C TYR A 179 10.14 -5.20 -6.97
N VAL A 180 11.27 -4.57 -6.64
CA VAL A 180 11.42 -3.11 -6.79
C VAL A 180 11.33 -2.71 -8.27
N ALA A 181 11.95 -3.48 -9.16
CA ALA A 181 11.87 -3.25 -10.60
C ALA A 181 10.44 -3.45 -11.16
N ASP A 182 9.67 -4.41 -10.66
CA ASP A 182 8.26 -4.59 -11.03
C ASP A 182 7.43 -3.38 -10.63
N MET A 183 7.57 -2.93 -9.37
CA MET A 183 6.86 -1.75 -8.87
C MET A 183 7.23 -0.48 -9.66
N ALA A 184 8.46 -0.40 -10.19
CA ALA A 184 8.90 0.71 -11.04
C ALA A 184 8.14 0.81 -12.38
N VAL A 185 7.64 -0.31 -12.93
CA VAL A 185 6.80 -0.31 -14.14
C VAL A 185 5.51 0.47 -13.87
N ILE A 186 4.83 0.15 -12.77
CA ILE A 186 3.59 0.82 -12.34
C ILE A 186 3.87 2.31 -12.06
N ALA A 187 4.97 2.61 -11.38
CA ALA A 187 5.35 3.98 -11.04
C ALA A 187 5.59 4.86 -12.27
N ARG A 188 6.30 4.34 -13.29
CA ARG A 188 6.52 5.06 -14.56
C ARG A 188 5.20 5.37 -15.24
N ALA A 189 4.30 4.39 -15.30
CA ALA A 189 2.99 4.58 -15.93
C ALA A 189 2.12 5.62 -15.19
N LEU A 190 2.26 5.72 -13.86
CA LEU A 190 1.65 6.78 -13.04
C LEU A 190 2.29 8.18 -13.20
N GLY A 191 3.51 8.27 -13.78
CA GLY A 191 4.21 9.53 -14.02
C GLY A 191 5.48 9.76 -13.18
N VAL A 192 5.95 8.74 -12.44
CA VAL A 192 7.25 8.83 -11.73
C VAL A 192 8.38 8.75 -12.75
N THR A 193 9.22 9.79 -12.81
CA THR A 193 10.25 9.93 -13.85
C THR A 193 11.46 9.00 -13.67
N ALA A 194 11.84 8.70 -12.44
CA ALA A 194 13.02 7.88 -12.12
C ALA A 194 12.76 7.02 -10.87
N PRO A 195 11.83 6.06 -10.91
CA PRO A 195 11.62 5.15 -9.79
C PRO A 195 12.86 4.26 -9.57
N PRO A 196 13.08 3.78 -8.34
CA PRO A 196 14.20 2.88 -8.05
C PRO A 196 14.00 1.54 -8.79
N LEU A 197 15.10 0.90 -9.18
CA LEU A 197 15.09 -0.41 -9.85
C LEU A 197 15.74 -1.52 -9.01
N SER A 198 16.13 -1.19 -7.78
CA SER A 198 16.76 -2.12 -6.84
C SER A 198 16.51 -1.67 -5.41
N VAL A 199 16.67 -2.57 -4.44
CA VAL A 199 16.55 -2.29 -3.01
C VAL A 199 17.55 -1.23 -2.58
N ARG A 200 18.74 -1.21 -3.16
CA ARG A 200 19.72 -0.14 -2.92
C ARG A 200 19.19 1.20 -3.40
N GLY A 201 18.73 1.28 -4.66
CA GLY A 201 18.17 2.52 -5.20
C GLY A 201 16.95 3.01 -4.42
N LEU A 202 16.11 2.09 -3.93
CA LEU A 202 14.96 2.39 -3.09
C LEU A 202 15.38 3.06 -1.78
N ARG A 203 16.40 2.50 -1.10
CA ARG A 203 16.96 3.08 0.12
C ARG A 203 17.56 4.46 -0.13
N ASP A 204 18.33 4.61 -1.21
CA ASP A 204 18.96 5.87 -1.58
C ASP A 204 17.89 6.96 -1.81
N GLN A 205 16.81 6.64 -2.53
CA GLN A 205 15.72 7.59 -2.75
C GLN A 205 14.95 7.93 -1.49
N LEU A 206 14.68 6.97 -0.60
CA LEU A 206 14.05 7.26 0.70
C LEU A 206 14.88 8.24 1.54
N LEU A 207 16.21 8.09 1.52
CA LEU A 207 17.12 8.98 2.25
C LEU A 207 17.09 10.42 1.70
N MET A 208 16.83 10.60 0.40
CA MET A 208 16.70 11.94 -0.20
C MET A 208 15.53 12.73 0.40
N PHE A 209 14.41 12.06 0.71
CA PHE A 209 13.22 12.70 1.30
C PHE A 209 13.34 12.98 2.80
N ARG A 210 14.39 12.52 3.48
CA ARG A 210 14.52 12.61 4.95
C ARG A 210 14.38 14.04 5.47
N HIS A 211 14.85 15.03 4.72
CA HIS A 211 14.79 16.45 5.10
C HIS A 211 13.43 17.10 4.79
N GLU A 212 12.60 16.45 3.99
CA GLU A 212 11.25 16.91 3.61
C GLU A 212 10.17 16.29 4.51
N THR A 213 10.48 15.18 5.18
CA THR A 213 9.59 14.53 6.14
C THR A 213 9.54 15.27 7.48
N ARG A 214 8.34 15.54 7.98
CA ARG A 214 8.12 16.13 9.31
C ARG A 214 6.81 15.65 9.92
N SER A 215 6.76 15.60 11.25
CA SER A 215 5.50 15.40 11.95
C SER A 215 4.63 16.65 11.84
N SER A 216 3.44 16.52 11.25
CA SER A 216 2.42 17.57 11.19
C SER A 216 1.22 17.24 12.09
N PRO A 217 0.36 18.22 12.44
CA PRO A 217 -0.92 17.91 13.08
C PRO A 217 -1.71 16.86 12.31
N GLN A 218 -1.75 16.97 10.97
CA GLN A 218 -2.43 16.03 10.08
C GLN A 218 -1.79 14.63 10.11
N SER A 219 -0.46 14.53 10.13
CA SER A 219 0.24 13.24 10.19
C SER A 219 0.03 12.55 11.55
N ARG A 220 -0.01 13.32 12.65
CA ARG A 220 -0.33 12.80 13.99
C ARG A 220 -1.78 12.36 14.10
N ASP A 221 -2.69 13.09 13.48
CA ASP A 221 -4.10 12.72 13.43
C ASP A 221 -4.32 11.43 12.65
N ALA A 222 -3.72 11.31 11.46
CA ALA A 222 -3.71 10.06 10.69
C ALA A 222 -3.10 8.89 11.49
N ALA A 223 -2.00 9.12 12.20
CA ALA A 223 -1.38 8.10 13.04
C ALA A 223 -2.28 7.69 14.23
N ARG A 224 -2.90 8.65 14.92
CA ARG A 224 -3.86 8.36 16.00
C ARG A 224 -5.06 7.59 15.46
N TYR A 225 -5.62 8.01 14.35
CA TYR A 225 -6.74 7.33 13.72
C TYR A 225 -6.41 5.87 13.37
N LEU A 226 -5.28 5.65 12.70
CA LEU A 226 -4.86 4.31 12.27
C LEU A 226 -4.44 3.40 13.43
N LEU A 227 -3.82 3.95 14.48
CA LEU A 227 -3.21 3.15 15.57
C LEU A 227 -4.07 3.03 16.82
N LEU A 228 -4.96 4.00 17.10
CA LEU A 228 -5.70 4.09 18.35
C LEU A 228 -7.23 4.07 18.16
N GLU A 229 -7.71 4.50 16.99
CA GLU A 229 -9.13 4.47 16.64
C GLU A 229 -9.40 3.64 15.38
N PRO A 230 -8.80 2.44 15.22
CA PRO A 230 -9.01 1.69 14.01
C PRO A 230 -10.52 1.38 13.90
N PRO A 231 -11.12 1.50 12.69
CA PRO A 231 -12.53 1.18 12.43
C PRO A 231 -12.78 -0.35 12.44
N LEU A 232 -12.18 -1.01 13.42
CA LEU A 232 -12.31 -2.41 13.77
C LEU A 232 -13.42 -2.55 14.82
N ASP A 233 -14.21 -3.62 14.71
CA ASP A 233 -15.18 -3.98 15.73
C ASP A 233 -14.48 -4.18 17.09
N ALA A 234 -15.19 -3.94 18.18
CA ALA A 234 -14.63 -3.93 19.54
C ALA A 234 -13.79 -5.19 19.88
N ALA A 235 -14.14 -6.34 19.30
CA ALA A 235 -13.40 -7.60 19.46
C ALA A 235 -11.97 -7.56 18.90
N ALA A 236 -11.71 -6.81 17.83
CA ALA A 236 -10.38 -6.63 17.25
C ALA A 236 -9.58 -5.47 17.88
N ARG A 237 -10.18 -4.73 18.84
CA ARG A 237 -9.51 -3.69 19.64
C ARG A 237 -8.84 -4.24 20.91
N VAL A 238 -9.12 -5.49 21.29
CA VAL A 238 -8.56 -6.12 22.50
C VAL A 238 -7.01 -6.11 22.55
N PRO A 239 -6.28 -6.30 21.43
CA PRO A 239 -4.81 -6.19 21.44
C PRO A 239 -4.28 -4.76 21.64
N TYR A 240 -5.11 -3.73 21.43
CA TYR A 240 -4.77 -2.32 21.64
C TYR A 240 -5.11 -1.82 23.05
N MET A 241 -5.75 -2.66 23.88
CA MET A 241 -6.15 -2.36 25.26
C MET A 241 -5.24 -3.00 26.32
N LEU A 242 -4.15 -3.65 25.90
CA LEU A 242 -3.09 -4.19 26.75
C LEU A 242 -1.82 -3.34 26.63
#